data_AF-A0A8J1VNW7-F1
#
_entry.id   AF-A0A8J1VNW7-F1
#
_cell.length_a   1.000
_cell.length_b   1.000
_cell.length_c   1.000
_cell.angle_alpha   90.00
_cell.angle_beta   90.00
_cell.angle_gamma   90.00
#
_symmetry.space_group_name_H-M   'P 1'
#
loop_
_entity.id
_entity.type
_entity.pdbx_description
1 polymer ?
#
loop_
_entity_poly.entity_id
_entity_poly.type
_entity_poly.pdbx_seq_one_letter_code
_entity_poly.pdbx_strand_id
1 'polypeptide(L)'
;MISSRRDPLVARGLRYDVDGLVKGWDALHGPQEQSKLSKRDKSTLRDLRRKHPIEELVKLGLERWNGLVTRQSQTLSQAVEEYERRYRRAPPKGFDQWWDFCQRNEVKIVDDYDQINRDIEPYFALSPAKFRERARMLRQVPFTYQIKLSPSTASTITGERAEFSRPKSLFSLLEPIAQFLPAELEITGSDHDMGSWLLGEDQRLAAMEAIRQGRYLTNAELKAYEKKVGRVEVAGLVSTCPEDSLAWTMAKSEKDGLTPVLDSLETSFIYEPTLGYDFCHTPQLLQLHGALSIDGARDSVLRPLFQLSKFARNPELLTPPLQSYDNITSDAARRNTMEWEEKTENKLFWRGSSTGDSYAKGKNRNWRRSHRPRLHLMVQNDVGTREVYVQRGESWERETWNVGRLNSEYFDIGLTGIPHQMYSMVSAVLVVGANEKVDGNGWSSRFSRLLMSGSVVMKSTIYPEWNSDWLTPWVHYVPVQVDYSDVYNIMSFFVGSPDHRTPGHEKVAKEIAERAKSFGLNHWRWEDMQAYMFRLLLEYARLMADDRDGWAYAA
;
A
#
# COMPACT_ATOMS: atom_id res chain seq x y z
N MET A 1 -12.55 51.18 -9.22
CA MET A 1 -13.10 49.83 -9.43
C MET A 1 -12.54 48.93 -8.34
N ILE A 2 -13.40 48.48 -7.43
CA ILE A 2 -13.03 47.67 -6.27
C ILE A 2 -12.78 46.24 -6.75
N SER A 3 -11.53 45.80 -6.68
CA SER A 3 -11.15 44.40 -6.88
C SER A 3 -11.83 43.55 -5.81
N SER A 4 -12.77 42.68 -6.23
CA SER A 4 -13.46 41.74 -5.34
C SER A 4 -12.48 40.65 -4.89
N ARG A 5 -11.84 40.86 -3.74
CA ARG A 5 -11.06 39.79 -3.09
C ARG A 5 -12.03 38.69 -2.67
N ARG A 6 -11.89 37.49 -3.25
CA ARG A 6 -12.61 36.29 -2.79
C ARG A 6 -12.19 35.99 -1.35
N ASP A 7 -13.12 35.49 -0.54
CA ASP A 7 -12.80 34.98 0.79
C ASP A 7 -11.80 33.81 0.66
N PRO A 8 -10.65 33.82 1.38
CA PRO A 8 -9.65 32.75 1.32
C PRO A 8 -10.20 31.36 1.65
N LEU A 9 -11.25 31.25 2.47
CA LEU A 9 -11.89 29.98 2.84
C LEU A 9 -12.77 29.44 1.71
N VAL A 10 -13.56 30.29 1.05
CA VAL A 10 -14.39 29.91 -0.11
C VAL A 10 -13.53 29.68 -1.37
N ALA A 11 -12.40 30.37 -1.47
CA ALA A 11 -11.49 30.25 -2.60
C ALA A 11 -10.63 28.98 -2.60
N ARG A 12 -10.41 28.34 -1.44
CA ARG A 12 -9.49 27.20 -1.31
C ARG A 12 -10.16 25.84 -1.54
N GLY A 13 -11.48 25.71 -1.37
CA GLY A 13 -12.17 24.43 -1.53
C GLY A 13 -11.57 23.34 -0.64
N LEU A 14 -11.55 22.10 -1.14
CA LEU A 14 -10.83 21.00 -0.50
C LEU A 14 -9.31 21.20 -0.63
N ARG A 15 -8.58 20.89 0.44
CA ARG A 15 -7.12 20.92 0.50
C ARG A 15 -6.55 19.52 0.36
N TYR A 16 -5.61 19.32 -0.56
CA TYR A 16 -4.85 18.09 -0.72
C TYR A 16 -3.48 18.28 -0.06
N ASP A 17 -3.24 17.56 1.04
CA ASP A 17 -2.07 17.76 1.90
C ASP A 17 -0.97 16.71 1.66
N VAL A 18 0.23 16.98 2.15
CA VAL A 18 1.42 16.14 1.91
C VAL A 18 1.36 14.77 2.59
N ASP A 19 0.42 14.57 3.51
CA ASP A 19 0.13 13.30 4.17
C ASP A 19 -0.78 12.37 3.34
N GLY A 20 -1.18 12.81 2.13
CA GLY A 20 -2.05 12.04 1.25
C GLY A 20 -3.54 12.14 1.62
N LEU A 21 -3.91 13.06 2.52
CA LEU A 21 -5.28 13.31 2.93
C LEU A 21 -5.86 14.55 2.25
N VAL A 22 -7.15 14.48 1.90
CA VAL A 22 -7.96 15.62 1.52
C VAL A 22 -8.73 16.12 2.74
N LYS A 23 -8.62 17.42 3.02
CA LYS A 23 -9.14 18.13 4.20
C LYS A 23 -9.91 19.39 3.79
N GLY A 24 -10.47 20.13 4.74
CA GLY A 24 -11.17 21.40 4.50
C GLY A 24 -12.69 21.28 4.42
N TRP A 25 -13.24 20.06 4.48
CA TRP A 25 -14.68 19.86 4.32
C TRP A 25 -15.47 20.40 5.51
N ASP A 26 -14.95 20.25 6.73
CA ASP A 26 -15.58 20.81 7.93
C ASP A 26 -15.66 22.34 7.85
N ALA A 27 -14.61 23.00 7.36
CA ALA A 27 -14.59 24.45 7.18
C ALA A 27 -15.63 24.95 6.15
N LEU A 28 -15.94 24.14 5.12
CA LEU A 28 -17.00 24.45 4.16
C LEU A 28 -18.39 24.37 4.79
N HIS A 29 -18.62 23.44 5.72
CA HIS A 29 -19.91 23.23 6.39
C HIS A 29 -20.07 23.95 7.73
N GLY A 30 -18.98 24.51 8.27
CA GLY A 30 -18.98 25.28 9.52
C GLY A 30 -19.80 26.58 9.47
N PRO A 31 -20.00 27.21 10.65
CA PRO A 31 -20.69 28.49 10.76
C PRO A 31 -19.88 29.59 10.08
N GLN A 32 -20.32 30.01 8.89
CA GLN A 32 -19.78 31.17 8.18
C GLN A 32 -20.70 32.38 8.38
N GLU A 33 -20.14 33.57 8.60
CA GLU A 33 -20.90 34.82 8.62
C GLU A 33 -21.37 35.14 7.19
N GLN A 34 -22.48 34.51 6.77
CA GLN A 34 -23.01 34.65 5.42
C GLN A 34 -23.32 36.11 5.07
N SER A 35 -23.57 36.99 6.04
CA SER A 35 -23.75 38.42 5.81
C SER A 35 -22.53 39.11 5.17
N LYS A 36 -21.32 38.57 5.39
CA LYS A 36 -20.04 39.12 4.90
C LYS A 36 -19.62 38.59 3.52
N LEU A 37 -20.25 37.52 3.03
CA LEU A 37 -19.93 36.91 1.74
C LEU A 37 -20.60 37.64 0.57
N SER A 38 -19.88 37.78 -0.54
CA SER A 38 -20.45 38.30 -1.80
C SER A 38 -21.54 37.35 -2.35
N LYS A 39 -22.43 37.84 -3.23
CA LYS A 39 -23.43 36.97 -3.89
C LYS A 39 -22.79 35.80 -4.65
N ARG A 40 -21.62 36.03 -5.25
CA ARG A 40 -20.84 35.01 -5.97
C ARG A 40 -20.32 33.95 -5.00
N ASP A 41 -19.70 34.36 -3.90
CA ASP A 41 -19.13 33.44 -2.91
C ASP A 41 -20.22 32.62 -2.20
N LYS A 42 -21.40 33.22 -1.95
CA LYS A 42 -22.58 32.48 -1.47
C LYS A 42 -23.03 31.39 -2.42
N SER A 43 -23.01 31.67 -3.73
CA SER A 43 -23.38 30.67 -4.74
C SER A 43 -22.35 29.54 -4.78
N THR A 44 -21.06 29.90 -4.84
CA THR A 44 -19.96 28.92 -4.83
C THR A 44 -19.99 28.05 -3.58
N LEU A 45 -20.21 28.63 -2.40
CA LEU A 45 -20.31 27.87 -1.16
C LEU A 45 -21.47 26.87 -1.19
N ARG A 46 -22.65 27.27 -1.70
CA ARG A 46 -23.78 26.34 -1.87
C ARG A 46 -23.41 25.18 -2.79
N ASP A 47 -22.80 25.46 -3.93
CA ASP A 47 -22.40 24.41 -4.88
C ASP A 47 -21.35 23.46 -4.29
N LEU A 48 -20.42 23.97 -3.47
CA LEU A 48 -19.44 23.16 -2.76
C LEU A 48 -20.09 22.28 -1.67
N ARG A 49 -21.07 22.80 -0.92
CA ARG A 49 -21.78 22.07 0.14
C ARG A 49 -22.70 20.95 -0.37
N ARG A 50 -23.04 20.97 -1.66
CA ARG A 50 -23.85 19.93 -2.30
C ARG A 50 -23.02 18.69 -2.68
N LYS A 51 -21.70 18.83 -2.82
CA LYS A 51 -20.82 17.77 -3.31
C LYS A 51 -20.11 17.07 -2.16
N HIS A 52 -20.15 15.75 -2.15
CA HIS A 52 -19.34 14.96 -1.23
C HIS A 52 -17.89 14.89 -1.73
N PRO A 53 -16.85 14.99 -0.85
CA PRO A 53 -15.46 14.86 -1.26
C PRO A 53 -15.15 13.56 -2.03
N ILE A 54 -15.82 12.45 -1.66
CA ILE A 54 -15.68 11.15 -2.35
C ILE A 54 -16.04 11.24 -3.84
N GLU A 55 -17.00 12.06 -4.25
CA GLU A 55 -17.34 12.22 -5.68
C GLU A 55 -16.15 12.76 -6.49
N GLU A 56 -15.45 13.77 -5.95
CA GLU A 56 -14.26 14.32 -6.59
C GLU A 56 -13.09 13.32 -6.54
N LEU A 57 -12.95 12.55 -5.47
CA LEU A 57 -11.93 11.50 -5.35
C LEU A 57 -12.13 10.37 -6.37
N VAL A 58 -13.37 9.94 -6.60
CA VAL A 58 -13.71 8.95 -7.64
C VAL A 58 -13.38 9.50 -9.03
N LYS A 59 -13.74 10.76 -9.31
CA LYS A 59 -13.42 11.43 -10.57
C LYS A 59 -11.92 11.54 -10.81
N LEU A 60 -11.15 12.04 -9.84
CA LEU A 60 -9.69 12.15 -9.93
C LEU A 60 -9.03 10.77 -10.06
N GLY A 61 -9.54 9.77 -9.34
CA GLY A 61 -9.09 8.39 -9.49
C GLY A 61 -9.28 7.89 -10.92
N LEU A 62 -10.45 8.11 -11.51
CA LEU A 62 -10.74 7.74 -12.91
C LEU A 62 -9.81 8.45 -13.90
N GLU A 63 -9.54 9.74 -13.70
CA GLU A 63 -8.59 10.50 -14.53
C GLU A 63 -7.18 9.89 -14.45
N ARG A 64 -6.72 9.54 -13.23
CA ARG A 64 -5.42 8.87 -13.03
C ARG A 64 -5.36 7.50 -13.69
N TRP A 65 -6.38 6.67 -13.50
CA TRP A 65 -6.44 5.33 -14.10
C TRP A 65 -6.46 5.39 -15.62
N ASN A 66 -7.30 6.25 -16.20
CA ASN A 66 -7.36 6.43 -17.65
C ASN A 66 -6.05 6.97 -18.20
N GLY A 67 -5.42 7.92 -17.50
CA GLY A 67 -4.08 8.41 -17.83
C GLY A 67 -3.04 7.29 -17.82
N LEU A 68 -3.04 6.43 -16.79
CA LEU A 68 -2.15 5.28 -16.69
C LEU A 68 -2.34 4.32 -17.87
N VAL A 69 -3.58 3.93 -18.18
CA VAL A 69 -3.84 2.97 -19.27
C VAL A 69 -3.51 3.58 -20.65
N THR A 70 -3.85 4.84 -20.89
CA THR A 70 -3.67 5.48 -22.20
C THR A 70 -2.22 5.77 -22.55
N ARG A 71 -1.36 5.99 -21.54
CA ARG A 71 0.05 6.34 -21.76
C ARG A 71 0.97 5.13 -21.91
N GLN A 72 0.46 3.89 -21.82
CA GLN A 72 1.30 2.70 -21.96
C GLN A 72 1.90 2.63 -23.36
N SER A 73 3.19 2.31 -23.41
CA SER A 73 3.96 2.15 -24.64
C SER A 73 3.34 1.09 -25.56
N GLN A 74 3.35 1.37 -26.86
CA GLN A 74 2.80 0.48 -27.90
C GLN A 74 3.90 -0.21 -28.72
N THR A 75 5.14 0.27 -28.62
CA THR A 75 6.30 -0.32 -29.31
C THR A 75 7.47 -0.45 -28.34
N LEU A 76 8.41 -1.35 -28.69
CA LEU A 76 9.65 -1.53 -27.93
C LEU A 76 10.43 -0.22 -27.79
N SER A 77 10.55 0.58 -28.86
CA SER A 77 11.23 1.88 -28.84
C SER A 77 10.59 2.84 -27.84
N GLN A 78 9.25 2.93 -27.83
CA GLN A 78 8.53 3.76 -26.86
C GLN A 78 8.75 3.30 -25.42
N ALA A 79 8.75 1.98 -25.19
CA ALA A 79 9.00 1.41 -23.86
C ALA A 79 10.44 1.66 -23.37
N VAL A 80 11.42 1.65 -24.28
CA VAL A 80 12.81 2.04 -23.98
C VAL A 80 12.87 3.52 -23.59
N GLU A 81 12.31 4.41 -24.42
CA GLU A 81 12.28 5.85 -24.17
C GLU A 81 11.58 6.19 -22.84
N GLU A 82 10.44 5.55 -22.56
CA GLU A 82 9.69 5.77 -21.32
C GLU A 82 10.44 5.23 -20.10
N TYR A 83 11.10 4.06 -20.22
CA TYR A 83 11.96 3.53 -19.17
C TYR A 83 13.12 4.49 -18.85
N GLU A 84 13.80 5.02 -19.87
CA GLU A 84 14.90 5.98 -19.71
C GLU A 84 14.41 7.29 -19.08
N ARG A 85 13.26 7.80 -19.55
CA ARG A 85 12.64 9.01 -19.00
C ARG A 85 12.28 8.85 -17.52
N ARG A 86 11.76 7.69 -17.12
CA ARG A 86 11.36 7.41 -15.72
C ARG A 86 12.55 7.20 -14.81
N TYR A 87 13.48 6.33 -15.22
CA TYR A 87 14.47 5.77 -14.31
C TYR A 87 15.88 6.32 -14.54
N ARG A 88 16.05 7.21 -15.53
CA ARG A 88 17.31 7.90 -15.86
C ARG A 88 18.46 6.93 -16.12
N ARG A 89 18.15 5.78 -16.70
CA ARG A 89 19.10 4.73 -17.07
C ARG A 89 18.54 3.93 -18.24
N ALA A 90 19.41 3.35 -19.06
CA ALA A 90 19.00 2.41 -20.08
C ALA A 90 18.33 1.17 -19.44
N PRO A 91 17.35 0.54 -20.13
CA PRO A 91 16.78 -0.72 -19.66
C PRO A 91 17.84 -1.82 -19.54
N PRO A 92 17.60 -2.88 -18.73
CA PRO A 92 18.54 -3.97 -18.59
C PRO A 92 18.52 -4.90 -19.81
N LYS A 93 19.65 -5.55 -20.11
CA LYS A 93 19.78 -6.59 -21.13
C LYS A 93 18.67 -7.63 -21.00
N GLY A 94 18.06 -8.02 -22.11
CA GLY A 94 16.86 -8.88 -22.13
C GLY A 94 15.53 -8.11 -22.08
N PHE A 95 15.56 -6.77 -22.13
CA PHE A 95 14.37 -5.92 -22.21
C PHE A 95 13.46 -6.27 -23.39
N ASP A 96 14.04 -6.60 -24.54
CA ASP A 96 13.36 -7.08 -25.75
C ASP A 96 12.61 -8.40 -25.50
N GLN A 97 13.25 -9.36 -24.80
CA GLN A 97 12.62 -10.63 -24.45
C GLN A 97 11.45 -10.44 -23.47
N TRP A 98 11.61 -9.52 -22.51
CA TRP A 98 10.53 -9.15 -21.60
C TRP A 98 9.38 -8.45 -22.34
N TRP A 99 9.69 -7.57 -23.30
CA TRP A 99 8.68 -6.91 -24.14
C TRP A 99 7.91 -7.93 -24.96
N ASP A 100 8.62 -8.84 -25.65
CA ASP A 100 8.03 -9.94 -26.40
C ASP A 100 7.12 -10.82 -25.52
N PHE A 101 7.56 -11.13 -24.30
CA PHE A 101 6.74 -11.84 -23.32
C PHE A 101 5.46 -11.07 -23.01
N CYS A 102 5.55 -9.76 -22.76
CA CYS A 102 4.39 -8.92 -22.48
C CYS A 102 3.41 -8.91 -23.66
N GLN A 103 3.90 -8.75 -24.89
CA GLN A 103 3.06 -8.73 -26.10
C GLN A 103 2.37 -10.08 -26.33
N ARG A 104 3.11 -11.19 -26.24
CA ARG A 104 2.56 -12.55 -26.45
C ARG A 104 1.49 -12.94 -25.43
N ASN A 105 1.58 -12.40 -24.21
CA ASN A 105 0.64 -12.69 -23.12
C ASN A 105 -0.37 -11.55 -22.87
N GLU A 106 -0.43 -10.56 -23.76
CA GLU A 106 -1.35 -9.43 -23.67
C GLU A 106 -1.24 -8.68 -22.33
N VAL A 107 -0.03 -8.51 -21.80
CA VAL A 107 0.22 -7.73 -20.58
C VAL A 107 0.00 -6.26 -20.89
N LYS A 108 -0.97 -5.65 -20.20
CA LYS A 108 -1.46 -4.31 -20.52
C LYS A 108 -0.67 -3.17 -19.86
N ILE A 109 -0.01 -3.45 -18.73
CA ILE A 109 0.81 -2.46 -18.01
C ILE A 109 2.28 -2.81 -18.23
N VAL A 110 2.98 -1.99 -19.01
CA VAL A 110 4.36 -2.21 -19.44
C VAL A 110 5.33 -1.16 -18.89
N ASP A 111 4.87 0.04 -18.53
CA ASP A 111 5.79 1.12 -18.12
C ASP A 111 5.84 1.38 -16.61
N ASP A 112 4.73 1.13 -15.91
CA ASP A 112 4.50 1.54 -14.51
C ASP A 112 5.07 0.58 -13.46
N TYR A 113 6.34 0.20 -13.60
CA TYR A 113 7.08 -0.66 -12.66
C TYR A 113 7.87 0.15 -11.62
N ASP A 114 7.34 1.29 -11.16
CA ASP A 114 8.06 2.24 -10.31
C ASP A 114 8.44 1.61 -8.95
N GLN A 115 7.62 0.70 -8.41
CA GLN A 115 7.93 -0.06 -7.19
C GLN A 115 9.24 -0.86 -7.30
N ILE A 116 9.51 -1.50 -8.44
CA ILE A 116 10.79 -2.20 -8.66
C ILE A 116 11.94 -1.19 -8.55
N ASN A 117 11.78 -0.03 -9.18
CA ASN A 117 12.83 0.97 -9.24
C ASN A 117 13.13 1.60 -7.88
N ARG A 118 12.10 1.91 -7.07
CA ARG A 118 12.26 2.38 -5.68
C ARG A 118 13.05 1.39 -4.81
N ASP A 119 12.98 0.11 -5.13
CA ASP A 119 13.59 -0.98 -4.37
C ASP A 119 15.03 -1.25 -4.82
N ILE A 120 15.29 -1.30 -6.13
CA ILE A 120 16.62 -1.61 -6.67
C ILE A 120 17.57 -0.42 -6.63
N GLU A 121 17.08 0.82 -6.73
CA GLU A 121 17.91 1.99 -6.97
C GLU A 121 19.02 2.18 -5.93
N PRO A 122 18.78 2.06 -4.60
CA PRO A 122 19.83 2.18 -3.60
C PRO A 122 20.98 1.18 -3.75
N TYR A 123 20.74 0.02 -4.40
CA TYR A 123 21.76 -1.02 -4.58
C TYR A 123 22.82 -0.66 -5.63
N PHE A 124 22.55 0.30 -6.52
CA PHE A 124 23.56 0.79 -7.47
C PHE A 124 24.73 1.49 -6.76
N ALA A 125 24.54 1.95 -5.53
CA ALA A 125 25.62 2.49 -4.70
C ALA A 125 26.59 1.41 -4.18
N LEU A 126 26.26 0.12 -4.28
CA LEU A 126 27.17 -0.97 -3.95
C LEU A 126 27.95 -1.38 -5.20
N SER A 127 29.26 -1.58 -5.04
CA SER A 127 30.06 -2.22 -6.10
C SER A 127 29.53 -3.62 -6.41
N PRO A 128 29.70 -4.14 -7.64
CA PRO A 128 29.25 -5.50 -7.99
C PRO A 128 29.74 -6.58 -7.01
N ALA A 129 31.02 -6.51 -6.64
CA ALA A 129 31.60 -7.43 -5.66
C ALA A 129 30.89 -7.35 -4.29
N LYS A 130 30.59 -6.14 -3.81
CA LYS A 130 29.87 -5.95 -2.54
C LYS A 130 28.42 -6.41 -2.64
N PHE A 131 27.72 -6.15 -3.75
CA PHE A 131 26.35 -6.63 -3.95
C PHE A 131 26.29 -8.17 -3.89
N ARG A 132 27.18 -8.87 -4.61
CA ARG A 132 27.29 -10.33 -4.57
C ARG A 132 27.68 -10.88 -3.20
N GLU A 133 28.53 -10.17 -2.45
CA GLU A 133 28.83 -10.50 -1.06
C GLU A 133 27.56 -10.45 -0.21
N ARG A 134 26.78 -9.36 -0.28
CA ARG A 134 25.52 -9.23 0.48
C ARG A 134 24.49 -10.30 0.08
N ALA A 135 24.35 -10.58 -1.21
CA ALA A 135 23.46 -11.63 -1.70
C ALA A 135 23.87 -13.02 -1.15
N ARG A 136 25.17 -13.36 -1.15
CA ARG A 136 25.65 -14.63 -0.59
C ARG A 136 25.46 -14.75 0.92
N MET A 137 25.61 -13.65 1.66
CA MET A 137 25.38 -13.66 3.11
C MET A 137 23.95 -14.04 3.49
N LEU A 138 22.96 -13.75 2.62
CA LEU A 138 21.57 -14.10 2.87
C LEU A 138 21.33 -15.61 2.96
N ARG A 139 22.18 -16.45 2.37
CA ARG A 139 22.10 -17.92 2.47
C ARG A 139 22.22 -18.44 3.91
N GLN A 140 22.81 -17.65 4.80
CA GLN A 140 23.01 -18.00 6.21
C GLN A 140 21.95 -17.37 7.12
N VAL A 141 21.05 -16.54 6.57
CA VAL A 141 19.98 -15.93 7.34
C VAL A 141 18.88 -16.97 7.55
N PRO A 142 18.41 -17.20 8.80
CA PRO A 142 17.31 -18.12 9.07
C PRO A 142 16.05 -17.78 8.28
N PHE A 143 15.20 -18.79 8.06
CA PHE A 143 13.92 -18.63 7.35
C PHE A 143 14.07 -18.12 5.91
N THR A 144 15.18 -18.44 5.25
CA THR A 144 15.42 -18.12 3.83
C THR A 144 15.45 -19.37 2.94
N TYR A 145 15.31 -19.13 1.64
CA TYR A 145 15.43 -20.11 0.57
C TYR A 145 16.14 -19.48 -0.63
N GLN A 146 16.75 -20.30 -1.46
CA GLN A 146 17.42 -19.89 -2.69
C GLN A 146 16.70 -20.49 -3.89
N ILE A 147 16.39 -19.65 -4.88
CA ILE A 147 15.89 -20.09 -6.18
C ILE A 147 16.97 -19.78 -7.21
N LYS A 148 17.47 -20.84 -7.86
CA LYS A 148 18.42 -20.77 -8.95
C LYS A 148 17.68 -20.97 -10.27
N LEU A 149 17.62 -19.92 -11.07
CA LEU A 149 16.99 -19.88 -12.39
C LEU A 149 18.06 -20.04 -13.46
N SER A 150 17.85 -20.96 -14.40
CA SER A 150 18.79 -21.21 -15.49
C SER A 150 18.09 -21.18 -16.84
N PRO A 151 18.64 -20.49 -17.85
CA PRO A 151 18.08 -20.48 -19.20
C PRO A 151 18.38 -21.77 -19.98
N SER A 152 19.40 -22.54 -19.59
CA SER A 152 19.91 -23.69 -20.34
C SER A 152 19.83 -25.02 -19.61
N THR A 153 19.59 -25.01 -18.30
CA THR A 153 19.50 -26.22 -17.46
C THR A 153 18.25 -26.15 -16.58
N ALA A 154 17.95 -27.24 -15.87
CA ALA A 154 16.88 -27.23 -14.88
C ALA A 154 17.13 -26.16 -13.80
N SER A 155 16.09 -25.40 -13.49
CA SER A 155 16.08 -24.48 -12.35
C SER A 155 15.91 -25.28 -11.05
N THR A 156 16.39 -24.74 -9.93
CA THR A 156 16.35 -25.46 -8.64
C THR A 156 15.97 -24.55 -7.49
N ILE A 157 15.48 -25.15 -6.41
CA ILE A 157 15.17 -24.51 -5.14
C ILE A 157 15.95 -25.21 -4.02
N THR A 158 16.60 -24.43 -3.15
CA THR A 158 17.43 -24.93 -2.04
C THR A 158 17.28 -24.06 -0.79
N GLY A 159 17.93 -24.44 0.32
CA GLY A 159 17.90 -23.71 1.59
C GLY A 159 16.91 -24.28 2.61
N GLU A 160 16.93 -23.75 3.83
CA GLU A 160 16.12 -24.21 4.99
C GLU A 160 14.63 -24.29 4.65
N ARG A 161 14.14 -23.34 3.84
CA ARG A 161 12.72 -23.20 3.52
C ARG A 161 12.30 -23.77 2.17
N ALA A 162 13.18 -24.45 1.43
CA ALA A 162 12.90 -24.93 0.06
C ALA A 162 11.58 -25.70 -0.10
N GLU A 163 11.23 -26.52 0.90
CA GLU A 163 10.06 -27.40 0.83
C GLU A 163 8.73 -26.73 1.20
N PHE A 164 8.75 -25.48 1.65
CA PHE A 164 7.58 -24.75 2.10
C PHE A 164 6.74 -24.25 0.92
N SER A 165 5.46 -23.96 1.16
CA SER A 165 4.52 -23.56 0.11
C SER A 165 4.89 -22.24 -0.55
N ARG A 166 5.32 -21.21 0.21
CA ARG A 166 5.70 -19.90 -0.34
C ARG A 166 6.78 -19.99 -1.42
N PRO A 167 7.95 -20.60 -1.15
CA PRO A 167 9.00 -20.64 -2.16
C PRO A 167 8.68 -21.61 -3.29
N LYS A 168 7.92 -22.69 -3.07
CA LYS A 168 7.40 -23.53 -4.15
C LYS A 168 6.48 -22.75 -5.10
N SER A 169 5.54 -21.97 -4.56
CA SER A 169 4.67 -21.13 -5.39
C SER A 169 5.45 -20.08 -6.17
N LEU A 170 6.43 -19.42 -5.54
CA LEU A 170 7.29 -18.46 -6.24
C LEU A 170 8.12 -19.17 -7.33
N PHE A 171 8.70 -20.33 -7.03
CA PHE A 171 9.44 -21.13 -8.02
C PHE A 171 8.57 -21.47 -9.22
N SER A 172 7.33 -21.93 -9.02
CA SER A 172 6.38 -22.20 -10.12
C SER A 172 6.03 -20.96 -10.95
N LEU A 173 6.04 -19.77 -10.36
CA LEU A 173 5.86 -18.52 -11.10
C LEU A 173 7.09 -18.21 -11.97
N LEU A 174 8.30 -18.41 -11.44
CA LEU A 174 9.56 -17.99 -12.06
C LEU A 174 10.17 -18.99 -13.04
N GLU A 175 10.01 -20.29 -12.80
CA GLU A 175 10.66 -21.34 -13.61
C GLU A 175 10.32 -21.22 -15.11
N PRO A 176 9.05 -21.01 -15.55
CA PRO A 176 8.73 -20.92 -16.96
C PRO A 176 9.40 -19.74 -17.69
N ILE A 177 9.69 -18.65 -16.97
CA ILE A 177 10.34 -17.46 -17.54
C ILE A 177 11.87 -17.51 -17.46
N ALA A 178 12.45 -18.50 -16.77
CA ALA A 178 13.90 -18.65 -16.63
C ALA A 178 14.60 -18.80 -17.99
N GLN A 179 13.94 -19.45 -18.96
CA GLN A 179 14.43 -19.64 -20.32
C GLN A 179 14.69 -18.33 -21.09
N PHE A 180 14.05 -17.23 -20.69
CA PHE A 180 14.20 -15.93 -21.34
C PHE A 180 15.25 -15.05 -20.66
N LEU A 181 15.84 -15.50 -19.54
CA LEU A 181 16.86 -14.73 -18.84
C LEU A 181 18.18 -14.74 -19.62
N PRO A 182 18.91 -13.61 -19.67
CA PRO A 182 20.18 -13.51 -20.39
C PRO A 182 21.32 -14.31 -19.74
N ALA A 183 21.17 -14.72 -18.49
CA ALA A 183 22.15 -15.52 -17.76
C ALA A 183 21.49 -16.30 -16.60
N GLU A 184 22.22 -17.27 -16.07
CA GLU A 184 21.88 -17.96 -14.83
C GLU A 184 21.85 -16.96 -13.65
N LEU A 185 20.84 -17.10 -12.78
CA LEU A 185 20.60 -16.20 -11.67
C LEU A 185 20.18 -16.95 -10.42
N GLU A 186 20.76 -16.60 -9.28
CA GLU A 186 20.30 -17.09 -7.98
C GLU A 186 19.76 -15.92 -7.15
N ILE A 187 18.52 -16.05 -6.68
CA ILE A 187 17.87 -15.12 -5.76
C ILE A 187 17.71 -15.76 -4.38
N THR A 188 17.74 -14.95 -3.33
CA THR A 188 17.39 -15.38 -1.98
C THR A 188 16.10 -14.71 -1.54
N GLY A 189 15.09 -15.51 -1.18
CA GLY A 189 13.84 -15.02 -0.61
C GLY A 189 13.69 -15.43 0.86
N SER A 190 12.77 -14.77 1.57
CA SER A 190 12.39 -15.15 2.93
C SER A 190 10.97 -15.70 3.00
N ASP A 191 10.79 -16.69 3.88
CA ASP A 191 9.49 -17.29 4.20
C ASP A 191 8.73 -16.51 5.30
N HIS A 192 9.32 -15.42 5.83
CA HIS A 192 8.65 -14.57 6.83
C HIS A 192 7.55 -13.69 6.24
N ASP A 193 6.61 -13.26 7.10
CA ASP A 193 5.51 -12.38 6.71
C ASP A 193 5.99 -10.97 6.33
N MET A 194 7.00 -10.46 7.04
CA MET A 194 7.46 -9.07 6.91
C MET A 194 8.98 -8.99 6.85
N GLY A 195 9.48 -8.02 6.09
CA GLY A 195 10.90 -7.65 6.09
C GLY A 195 11.42 -7.34 7.49
N SER A 196 12.66 -7.74 7.77
CA SER A 196 13.22 -7.70 9.12
C SER A 196 14.07 -6.45 9.40
N TRP A 197 14.40 -5.69 8.36
CA TRP A 197 15.32 -4.56 8.42
C TRP A 197 14.67 -3.27 7.94
N LEU A 198 15.27 -2.12 8.20
CA LEU A 198 14.81 -0.83 7.69
C LEU A 198 16.01 -0.10 7.15
N LEU A 199 15.89 0.56 6.00
CA LEU A 199 16.96 1.40 5.48
C LEU A 199 16.82 2.79 6.08
N GLY A 200 17.82 3.21 6.87
CA GLY A 200 17.93 4.57 7.38
C GLY A 200 18.00 5.59 6.26
N GLU A 201 17.31 6.71 6.42
CA GLU A 201 17.26 7.74 5.39
C GLU A 201 18.65 8.33 5.08
N ASP A 202 19.48 8.51 6.11
CA ASP A 202 20.89 8.88 5.96
C ASP A 202 21.66 7.93 5.02
N GLN A 203 21.47 6.62 5.17
CA GLN A 203 22.08 5.62 4.29
C GLN A 203 21.51 5.69 2.88
N ARG A 204 20.19 5.87 2.75
CA ARG A 204 19.52 6.02 1.45
C ARG A 204 20.06 7.25 0.72
N LEU A 205 20.10 8.41 1.37
CA LEU A 205 20.61 9.66 0.78
C LEU A 205 22.09 9.53 0.39
N ALA A 206 22.92 8.91 1.23
CA ALA A 206 24.32 8.63 0.90
C ALA A 206 24.46 7.72 -0.33
N ALA A 207 23.61 6.69 -0.44
CA ALA A 207 23.57 5.83 -1.62
C ALA A 207 23.16 6.61 -2.89
N MET A 208 22.10 7.42 -2.80
CA MET A 208 21.63 8.24 -3.92
C MET A 208 22.69 9.26 -4.37
N GLU A 209 23.40 9.89 -3.45
CA GLU A 209 24.47 10.82 -3.77
C GLU A 209 25.67 10.11 -4.41
N ALA A 210 26.06 8.93 -3.92
CA ALA A 210 27.11 8.13 -4.55
C ALA A 210 26.77 7.75 -6.00
N ILE A 211 25.52 7.35 -6.25
CA ILE A 211 25.00 7.05 -7.60
C ILE A 211 25.08 8.28 -8.50
N ARG A 212 24.63 9.44 -8.02
CA ARG A 212 24.70 10.71 -8.77
C ARG A 212 26.12 11.11 -9.13
N GLN A 213 27.09 10.77 -8.26
CA GLN A 213 28.51 11.00 -8.48
C GLN A 213 29.18 9.92 -9.35
N GLY A 214 28.45 8.88 -9.78
CA GLY A 214 29.01 7.78 -10.57
C GLY A 214 29.99 6.91 -9.80
N ARG A 215 29.85 6.79 -8.47
CA ARG A 215 30.76 6.02 -7.61
C ARG A 215 30.00 5.04 -6.71
N TYR A 216 30.76 4.14 -6.10
CA TYR A 216 30.26 3.25 -5.05
C TYR A 216 30.56 3.78 -3.65
N LEU A 217 29.75 3.39 -2.68
CA LEU A 217 30.05 3.56 -1.26
C LEU A 217 31.19 2.62 -0.86
N THR A 218 32.16 3.17 -0.13
CA THR A 218 33.28 2.42 0.45
C THR A 218 32.83 1.56 1.63
N ASN A 219 33.62 0.55 1.99
CA ASN A 219 33.35 -0.25 3.19
C ASN A 219 33.31 0.60 4.48
N ALA A 220 34.11 1.67 4.55
CA ALA A 220 34.13 2.57 5.70
C ALA A 220 32.83 3.40 5.79
N GLU A 221 32.36 3.95 4.66
CA GLU A 221 31.06 4.63 4.59
C GLU A 221 29.92 3.68 4.96
N LEU A 222 29.85 2.48 4.36
CA LEU A 222 28.83 1.48 4.69
C LEU A 222 28.83 1.15 6.19
N LYS A 223 30.00 0.91 6.80
CA LYS A 223 30.11 0.63 8.23
C LYS A 223 29.65 1.80 9.11
N ALA A 224 29.73 3.04 8.64
CA ALA A 224 29.26 4.21 9.38
C ALA A 224 27.72 4.21 9.48
N TYR A 225 27.04 3.84 8.38
CA TYR A 225 25.57 3.77 8.29
C TYR A 225 24.98 2.45 8.79
N GLU A 226 25.74 1.35 8.79
CA GLU A 226 25.23 0.03 9.17
C GLU A 226 25.28 -0.20 10.68
N LYS A 227 24.61 0.69 11.43
CA LYS A 227 24.55 0.67 12.88
C LYS A 227 23.11 0.75 13.38
N LYS A 228 22.81 -0.11 14.36
CA LYS A 228 21.53 -0.11 15.09
C LYS A 228 21.38 1.06 16.05
N VAL A 229 22.47 1.49 16.69
CA VAL A 229 22.48 2.51 17.74
C VAL A 229 23.62 3.49 17.49
N GLY A 230 23.41 4.77 17.79
CA GLY A 230 24.43 5.82 17.66
C GLY A 230 24.73 6.22 16.21
N ARG A 231 23.89 5.80 15.25
CA ARG A 231 23.93 6.27 13.86
C ARG A 231 23.45 7.71 13.75
N VAL A 232 22.36 7.99 14.45
CA VAL A 232 21.64 9.27 14.49
C VAL A 232 21.14 9.55 15.91
N GLU A 233 20.61 10.75 16.16
CA GLU A 233 20.29 11.24 17.51
C GLU A 233 19.11 10.52 18.20
N VAL A 234 18.05 10.18 17.46
CA VAL A 234 16.88 9.47 18.01
C VAL A 234 17.01 7.95 17.85
N ALA A 235 16.35 7.21 18.74
CA ALA A 235 16.38 5.75 18.80
C ALA A 235 15.09 5.13 18.24
N GLY A 236 15.03 3.79 18.16
CA GLY A 236 13.82 3.08 17.73
C GLY A 236 13.64 3.04 16.22
N LEU A 237 12.40 2.81 15.78
CA LEU A 237 12.01 2.79 14.36
C LEU A 237 12.22 4.16 13.72
N VAL A 238 11.93 5.23 14.46
CA VAL A 238 12.10 6.62 13.99
C VAL A 238 13.55 6.97 13.67
N SER A 239 14.54 6.18 14.13
CA SER A 239 15.93 6.34 13.73
C SER A 239 16.14 6.24 12.21
N THR A 240 15.20 5.62 11.47
CA THR A 240 15.30 5.52 10.00
C THR A 240 14.66 6.68 9.24
N CYS A 241 14.06 7.63 9.94
CA CYS A 241 13.36 8.75 9.34
C CYS A 241 14.30 9.90 8.93
N PRO A 242 13.88 10.73 7.95
CA PRO A 242 14.50 12.02 7.67
C PRO A 242 14.47 12.92 8.92
N GLU A 243 15.48 13.76 9.12
CA GLU A 243 15.57 14.62 10.31
C GLU A 243 14.50 15.72 10.38
N ASP A 244 13.91 16.07 9.23
CA ASP A 244 12.82 17.05 9.10
C ASP A 244 11.43 16.39 9.12
N SER A 245 11.36 15.07 9.25
CA SER A 245 10.09 14.35 9.28
C SER A 245 9.31 14.61 10.57
N LEU A 246 7.98 14.50 10.50
CA LEU A 246 7.13 14.71 11.67
C LEU A 246 7.46 13.70 12.79
N ALA A 247 7.67 12.42 12.45
CA ALA A 247 8.06 11.42 13.44
C ALA A 247 9.41 11.72 14.11
N TRP A 248 10.40 12.18 13.34
CA TRP A 248 11.71 12.53 13.87
C TRP A 248 11.65 13.72 14.83
N THR A 249 10.99 14.80 14.40
CA THR A 249 10.82 16.02 15.19
C THR A 249 10.00 15.78 16.46
N MET A 250 8.96 14.94 16.39
CA MET A 250 8.21 14.50 17.57
C MET A 250 9.09 13.71 18.54
N ALA A 251 9.86 12.72 18.06
CA ALA A 251 10.73 11.92 18.90
C ALA A 251 11.83 12.77 19.58
N LYS A 252 12.36 13.77 18.87
CA LYS A 252 13.30 14.75 19.43
C LYS A 252 12.63 15.63 20.50
N SER A 253 11.43 16.13 20.23
CA SER A 253 10.66 16.93 21.19
C SER A 253 10.33 16.16 22.46
N GLU A 254 9.91 14.90 22.35
CA GLU A 254 9.66 14.01 23.50
C GLU A 254 10.94 13.76 24.31
N LYS A 255 12.09 13.56 23.63
CA LYS A 255 13.40 13.44 24.28
C LYS A 255 13.78 14.71 25.05
N ASP A 256 13.40 15.88 24.54
CA ASP A 256 13.61 17.19 25.17
C ASP A 256 12.54 17.51 26.25
N GLY A 257 11.63 16.59 26.54
CA GLY A 257 10.59 16.74 27.58
C GLY A 257 9.38 17.58 27.15
N LEU A 258 9.23 17.85 25.85
CA LEU A 258 8.10 18.58 25.29
C LEU A 258 6.98 17.62 24.90
N THR A 259 5.73 18.06 25.08
CA THR A 259 4.56 17.31 24.60
C THR A 259 4.25 17.76 23.16
N PRO A 260 4.33 16.88 22.16
CA PRO A 260 3.96 17.23 20.79
C PRO A 260 2.47 17.52 20.71
N VAL A 261 2.11 18.63 20.06
CA VAL A 261 0.72 18.99 19.77
C VAL A 261 0.29 18.23 18.52
N LEU A 262 -0.67 17.32 18.68
CA LEU A 262 -1.35 16.69 17.54
C LEU A 262 -2.44 17.66 17.04
N ASP A 263 -2.47 17.89 15.73
CA ASP A 263 -3.48 18.74 15.10
C ASP A 263 -4.91 18.23 15.32
N SER A 264 -5.87 19.16 15.22
CA SER A 264 -7.29 18.88 15.42
C SER A 264 -7.82 17.83 14.44
N LEU A 265 -8.73 16.97 14.93
CA LEU A 265 -9.46 15.97 14.16
C LEU A 265 -10.46 16.64 13.21
N GLU A 266 -9.98 17.06 12.04
CA GLU A 266 -10.83 17.46 10.90
C GLU A 266 -11.26 16.24 10.09
N THR A 267 -12.48 16.24 9.56
CA THR A 267 -12.94 15.22 8.59
C THR A 267 -12.02 15.20 7.36
N SER A 268 -11.46 14.04 7.08
CA SER A 268 -10.52 13.84 5.98
C SER A 268 -10.75 12.50 5.28
N PHE A 269 -10.25 12.39 4.05
CA PHE A 269 -10.28 11.16 3.26
C PHE A 269 -8.93 10.95 2.57
N ILE A 270 -8.53 9.72 2.29
CA ILE A 270 -7.28 9.44 1.59
C ILE A 270 -7.46 9.73 0.10
N TYR A 271 -6.59 10.56 -0.49
CA TYR A 271 -6.50 10.73 -1.95
C TYR A 271 -5.24 10.09 -2.55
N GLU A 272 -4.19 9.91 -1.74
CA GLU A 272 -2.94 9.26 -2.13
C GLU A 272 -2.45 8.35 -1.00
N PRO A 273 -2.84 7.06 -1.01
CA PRO A 273 -2.52 6.12 0.07
C PRO A 273 -1.02 5.93 0.29
N THR A 274 -0.21 6.02 -0.77
CA THR A 274 1.23 5.74 -0.67
C THR A 274 1.97 6.74 0.21
N LEU A 275 1.49 7.98 0.30
CA LEU A 275 2.02 9.00 1.22
C LEU A 275 1.72 8.67 2.69
N GLY A 276 0.61 7.95 2.94
CA GLY A 276 0.20 7.54 4.27
C GLY A 276 0.86 6.26 4.80
N TYR A 277 1.63 5.53 3.98
CA TYR A 277 2.27 4.26 4.36
C TYR A 277 3.53 4.44 5.23
N ASP A 278 4.16 5.61 5.16
CA ASP A 278 5.42 5.88 5.83
C ASP A 278 5.20 6.48 7.22
N PHE A 279 5.58 5.72 8.26
CA PHE A 279 5.48 6.17 9.64
C PHE A 279 6.34 7.40 9.94
N CYS A 280 7.30 7.76 9.08
CA CYS A 280 8.09 8.98 9.22
C CYS A 280 7.26 10.25 9.00
N HIS A 281 6.26 10.18 8.13
CA HIS A 281 5.34 11.28 7.83
C HIS A 281 3.99 11.12 8.56
N THR A 282 3.61 9.88 8.90
CA THR A 282 2.39 9.54 9.66
C THR A 282 2.74 8.85 10.98
N PRO A 283 3.27 9.57 12.00
CA PRO A 283 3.77 8.98 13.24
C PRO A 283 2.71 8.28 14.08
N GLN A 284 1.42 8.57 13.87
CA GLN A 284 0.32 7.88 14.54
C GLN A 284 0.33 6.37 14.24
N LEU A 285 0.90 5.94 13.10
CA LEU A 285 1.05 4.53 12.75
C LEU A 285 1.86 3.75 13.79
N LEU A 286 2.86 4.38 14.43
CA LEU A 286 3.68 3.78 15.48
C LEU A 286 2.83 3.32 16.69
N GLN A 287 1.67 3.95 16.91
CA GLN A 287 0.75 3.61 17.99
C GLN A 287 -0.47 2.80 17.54
N LEU A 288 -0.86 2.95 16.26
CA LEU A 288 -2.12 2.40 15.73
C LEU A 288 -1.95 1.11 14.95
N HIS A 289 -0.71 0.74 14.58
CA HIS A 289 -0.44 -0.45 13.79
C HIS A 289 0.46 -1.43 14.54
N GLY A 290 -0.02 -2.65 14.79
CA GLY A 290 0.69 -3.62 15.63
C GLY A 290 2.05 -4.09 15.07
N ALA A 291 2.26 -4.04 13.76
CA ALA A 291 3.60 -4.29 13.17
C ALA A 291 4.66 -3.25 13.57
N LEU A 292 4.23 -2.07 14.02
CA LEU A 292 5.07 -0.96 14.49
C LEU A 292 4.99 -0.79 16.02
N SER A 293 4.20 -1.59 16.74
CA SER A 293 4.00 -1.47 18.20
C SER A 293 5.25 -1.82 19.00
N ILE A 294 6.21 -2.50 18.38
CA ILE A 294 7.53 -2.77 18.94
C ILE A 294 8.51 -1.75 18.37
N ASP A 295 8.71 -0.65 19.10
CA ASP A 295 9.66 0.41 18.77
C ASP A 295 11.11 -0.02 19.06
N GLY A 296 11.59 -1.00 18.29
CA GLY A 296 12.95 -1.49 18.35
C GLY A 296 13.79 -0.88 17.25
N ALA A 297 14.98 -0.35 17.58
CA ALA A 297 15.96 0.02 16.57
C ALA A 297 16.24 -1.18 15.64
N ARG A 298 16.32 -0.95 14.34
CA ARG A 298 16.60 -1.96 13.31
C ARG A 298 17.97 -1.72 12.72
N ASP A 299 18.61 -2.78 12.25
CA ASP A 299 19.83 -2.63 11.47
C ASP A 299 19.49 -1.94 10.15
N SER A 300 20.25 -0.89 9.82
CA SER A 300 20.19 -0.25 8.51
C SER A 300 21.18 -0.91 7.58
N VAL A 301 20.74 -1.79 6.68
CA VAL A 301 21.64 -2.52 5.79
C VAL A 301 20.97 -2.76 4.44
N LEU A 302 21.71 -2.47 3.35
CA LEU A 302 21.33 -2.86 2.00
C LEU A 302 21.57 -4.36 1.80
N ARG A 303 20.49 -5.15 1.83
CA ARG A 303 20.52 -6.60 1.58
C ARG A 303 19.40 -6.99 0.60
N PRO A 304 19.73 -7.52 -0.58
CA PRO A 304 18.76 -7.68 -1.65
C PRO A 304 17.94 -8.97 -1.46
N LEU A 305 17.11 -8.99 -0.41
CA LEU A 305 16.22 -10.10 -0.06
C LEU A 305 14.89 -9.95 -0.78
N PHE A 306 14.39 -11.03 -1.39
CA PHE A 306 13.05 -11.09 -1.95
C PHE A 306 12.02 -11.36 -0.85
N GLN A 307 10.99 -10.52 -0.77
CA GLN A 307 10.07 -10.50 0.36
C GLN A 307 8.63 -10.19 -0.09
N LEU A 308 7.65 -10.81 0.56
CA LEU A 308 6.23 -10.66 0.20
C LEU A 308 5.60 -9.35 0.71
N SER A 309 6.07 -8.83 1.85
CA SER A 309 5.64 -7.52 2.36
C SER A 309 6.71 -6.82 3.17
N LYS A 310 6.63 -5.49 3.18
CA LYS A 310 7.64 -4.60 3.75
C LYS A 310 7.04 -3.24 4.08
N PHE A 311 7.66 -2.44 4.94
CA PHE A 311 7.31 -1.02 5.13
C PHE A 311 7.90 -0.13 4.03
N ALA A 312 7.45 1.12 3.91
CA ALA A 312 8.00 2.07 2.93
C ALA A 312 9.53 2.25 3.01
N ARG A 313 10.11 2.08 4.21
CA ARG A 313 11.55 2.26 4.47
C ARG A 313 12.38 0.98 4.29
N ASN A 314 11.77 -0.16 4.00
CA ASN A 314 12.46 -1.44 3.82
C ASN A 314 13.21 -1.54 2.48
N PRO A 315 14.46 -2.04 2.46
CA PRO A 315 15.25 -2.22 1.22
C PRO A 315 14.97 -3.55 0.49
N GLU A 316 14.07 -4.40 0.99
CA GLU A 316 13.72 -5.68 0.36
C GLU A 316 13.01 -5.51 -1.00
N LEU A 317 13.14 -6.52 -1.87
CA LEU A 317 12.55 -6.57 -3.21
C LEU A 317 11.20 -7.29 -3.14
N LEU A 318 10.11 -6.60 -3.49
CA LEU A 318 8.76 -7.14 -3.34
C LEU A 318 8.46 -8.28 -4.33
N THR A 319 7.85 -9.37 -3.84
CA THR A 319 7.30 -10.45 -4.66
C THR A 319 5.76 -10.48 -4.61
N PRO A 320 5.08 -10.93 -5.68
CA PRO A 320 3.65 -11.12 -5.67
C PRO A 320 3.21 -12.18 -4.64
N PRO A 321 2.11 -11.96 -3.90
CA PRO A 321 1.63 -12.92 -2.94
C PRO A 321 0.82 -14.05 -3.58
N LEU A 322 1.42 -15.25 -3.65
CA LEU A 322 0.85 -16.39 -4.37
C LEU A 322 0.07 -17.40 -3.51
N GLN A 323 0.17 -17.33 -2.18
CA GLN A 323 -0.41 -18.34 -1.27
C GLN A 323 -1.93 -18.50 -1.35
N SER A 324 -2.63 -17.46 -1.79
CA SER A 324 -4.08 -17.50 -2.02
C SER A 324 -4.43 -16.99 -3.40
N TYR A 325 -3.47 -17.05 -4.33
CA TYR A 325 -3.76 -16.88 -5.73
C TYR A 325 -4.68 -18.03 -6.17
N ASP A 326 -5.79 -17.67 -6.79
CA ASP A 326 -6.75 -18.60 -7.35
C ASP A 326 -6.99 -18.16 -8.80
N ASN A 327 -7.06 -19.12 -9.72
CA ASN A 327 -7.43 -18.78 -11.08
C ASN A 327 -8.92 -18.49 -11.11
N ILE A 328 -9.28 -17.20 -11.03
CA ILE A 328 -10.67 -16.80 -10.84
C ILE A 328 -11.57 -17.08 -12.04
N THR A 329 -10.95 -17.34 -13.20
CA THR A 329 -11.67 -17.73 -14.40
C THR A 329 -12.14 -19.19 -14.35
N SER A 330 -11.63 -19.98 -13.40
CA SER A 330 -12.07 -21.36 -13.18
C SER A 330 -13.50 -21.43 -12.67
N ASP A 331 -14.21 -22.50 -13.04
CA ASP A 331 -15.58 -22.75 -12.57
C ASP A 331 -15.66 -22.85 -11.04
N ALA A 332 -14.60 -23.35 -10.40
CA ALA A 332 -14.52 -23.43 -8.94
C ALA A 332 -14.51 -22.05 -8.28
N ALA A 333 -13.75 -21.10 -8.84
CA ALA A 333 -13.67 -19.75 -8.31
C ALA A 333 -14.94 -18.93 -8.61
N ARG A 334 -15.56 -19.10 -9.80
CA ARG A 334 -16.83 -18.44 -10.16
C ARG A 334 -17.96 -18.80 -9.19
N ARG A 335 -18.02 -20.04 -8.71
CA ARG A 335 -18.98 -20.48 -7.67
C ARG A 335 -18.82 -19.77 -6.32
N ASN A 336 -17.67 -19.12 -6.08
CA ASN A 336 -17.39 -18.34 -4.87
C ASN A 336 -17.56 -16.82 -5.09
N THR A 337 -18.04 -16.40 -6.27
CA THR A 337 -18.39 -15.02 -6.58
C THR A 337 -19.91 -14.86 -6.63
N MET A 338 -20.38 -13.64 -6.43
CA MET A 338 -21.81 -13.32 -6.47
C MET A 338 -21.98 -12.02 -7.25
N GLU A 339 -22.95 -11.99 -8.16
CA GLU A 339 -23.23 -10.80 -8.96
C GLU A 339 -23.81 -9.68 -8.08
N TRP A 340 -23.79 -8.43 -8.55
CA TRP A 340 -24.15 -7.27 -7.74
C TRP A 340 -25.61 -7.36 -7.25
N GLU A 341 -26.52 -7.72 -8.15
CA GLU A 341 -27.97 -7.77 -7.92
C GLU A 341 -28.39 -8.84 -6.90
N GLU A 342 -27.52 -9.82 -6.64
CA GLU A 342 -27.77 -10.89 -5.67
C GLU A 342 -27.34 -10.50 -4.25
N LYS A 343 -26.65 -9.36 -4.08
CA LYS A 343 -26.18 -8.89 -2.77
C LYS A 343 -27.28 -8.14 -2.04
N THR A 344 -27.67 -8.67 -0.88
CA THR A 344 -28.77 -8.11 -0.08
C THR A 344 -28.32 -7.27 1.12
N GLU A 345 -27.07 -7.43 1.54
CA GLU A 345 -26.51 -6.79 2.74
C GLU A 345 -25.71 -5.54 2.40
N ASN A 346 -26.14 -4.39 2.89
CA ASN A 346 -25.50 -3.09 2.69
C ASN A 346 -24.63 -2.68 3.90
N LYS A 347 -23.79 -3.60 4.36
CA LYS A 347 -22.88 -3.39 5.51
C LYS A 347 -21.43 -3.64 5.12
N LEU A 348 -20.51 -2.97 5.82
CA LEU A 348 -19.09 -3.32 5.80
C LEU A 348 -18.87 -4.58 6.64
N PHE A 349 -18.51 -5.66 5.95
CA PHE A 349 -18.25 -6.96 6.48
C PHE A 349 -16.75 -7.24 6.64
N TRP A 350 -16.38 -7.73 7.82
CA TRP A 350 -15.04 -8.29 8.01
C TRP A 350 -15.04 -9.43 9.00
N ARG A 351 -14.26 -10.46 8.64
CA ARG A 351 -13.93 -11.60 9.48
C ARG A 351 -12.45 -11.92 9.33
N GLY A 352 -11.75 -12.00 10.45
CA GLY A 352 -10.34 -12.36 10.48
C GLY A 352 -9.82 -12.62 11.89
N SER A 353 -8.72 -13.36 11.98
CA SER A 353 -8.05 -13.59 13.27
C SER A 353 -7.39 -12.31 13.77
N SER A 354 -7.05 -12.30 15.06
CA SER A 354 -6.39 -11.18 15.73
C SER A 354 -4.88 -11.10 15.39
N THR A 355 -4.42 -11.51 14.20
CA THR A 355 -3.00 -11.35 13.82
C THR A 355 -2.61 -9.88 13.61
N GLY A 356 -1.32 -9.60 13.45
CA GLY A 356 -0.82 -8.24 13.18
C GLY A 356 -0.42 -7.43 14.40
N ASP A 357 -0.33 -8.04 15.58
CA ASP A 357 0.21 -7.40 16.79
C ASP A 357 0.75 -8.40 17.83
N SER A 358 1.51 -7.90 18.80
CA SER A 358 1.93 -8.60 20.02
C SER A 358 0.94 -8.38 21.17
N TYR A 359 0.28 -9.45 21.61
CA TYR A 359 -0.62 -9.46 22.78
C TYR A 359 0.09 -9.64 24.12
N ALA A 360 1.43 -9.67 24.11
CA ALA A 360 2.21 -9.86 25.32
C ALA A 360 2.11 -8.65 26.26
N LYS A 361 2.01 -8.91 27.56
CA LYS A 361 2.04 -7.88 28.61
C LYS A 361 3.43 -7.22 28.62
N GLY A 362 3.48 -5.89 28.55
CA GLY A 362 4.74 -5.14 28.62
C GLY A 362 4.53 -3.63 28.66
N LYS A 363 5.54 -2.88 29.13
CA LYS A 363 5.53 -1.42 29.04
C LYS A 363 5.42 -1.00 27.57
N ASN A 364 4.57 0.00 27.29
CA ASN A 364 4.31 0.57 25.96
C ASN A 364 3.65 -0.38 24.94
N ARG A 365 3.12 -1.54 25.35
CA ARG A 365 2.33 -2.42 24.47
C ARG A 365 0.84 -2.24 24.73
N ASN A 366 0.13 -1.64 23.77
CA ASN A 366 -1.31 -1.44 23.86
C ASN A 366 -2.03 -2.06 22.67
N TRP A 367 -2.21 -3.38 22.72
CA TRP A 367 -2.84 -4.12 21.63
C TRP A 367 -4.25 -3.66 21.29
N ARG A 368 -4.95 -3.00 22.23
CA ARG A 368 -6.29 -2.43 21.98
C ARG A 368 -6.27 -1.28 20.97
N ARG A 369 -5.12 -0.63 20.78
CA ARG A 369 -4.96 0.46 19.81
C ARG A 369 -4.57 -0.03 18.42
N SER A 370 -4.09 -1.26 18.32
CA SER A 370 -3.70 -1.89 17.06
C SER A 370 -4.88 -2.09 16.13
N HIS A 371 -4.62 -1.99 14.83
CA HIS A 371 -5.62 -1.90 13.77
C HIS A 371 -6.77 -2.93 13.88
N ARG A 372 -6.51 -4.26 13.97
CA ARG A 372 -7.60 -5.26 14.05
C ARG A 372 -8.40 -5.23 15.36
N PRO A 373 -7.77 -5.29 16.56
CA PRO A 373 -8.54 -5.19 17.80
C PRO A 373 -9.28 -3.87 17.93
N ARG A 374 -8.70 -2.75 17.50
CA ARG A 374 -9.35 -1.45 17.56
C ARG A 374 -10.58 -1.38 16.65
N LEU A 375 -10.48 -1.91 15.43
CA LEU A 375 -11.64 -2.02 14.53
C LEU A 375 -12.77 -2.83 15.18
N HIS A 376 -12.44 -4.00 15.72
CA HIS A 376 -13.42 -4.83 16.42
C HIS A 376 -14.05 -4.10 17.60
N LEU A 377 -13.25 -3.50 18.49
CA LEU A 377 -13.74 -2.76 19.64
C LEU A 377 -14.59 -1.54 19.24
N MET A 378 -14.22 -0.85 18.16
CA MET A 378 -14.97 0.28 17.62
C MET A 378 -16.39 -0.15 17.20
N VAL A 379 -16.52 -1.28 16.50
CA VAL A 379 -17.81 -1.79 16.02
C VAL A 379 -18.66 -2.43 17.13
N GLN A 380 -18.02 -3.02 18.14
CA GLN A 380 -18.74 -3.58 19.29
C GLN A 380 -19.16 -2.53 20.32
N ASN A 381 -18.71 -1.28 20.20
CA ASN A 381 -19.12 -0.20 21.09
C ASN A 381 -20.55 0.27 20.76
N ASP A 382 -21.41 0.35 21.76
CA ASP A 382 -22.78 0.89 21.64
C ASP A 382 -23.00 2.18 22.44
N VAL A 383 -21.99 2.61 23.20
CA VAL A 383 -22.05 3.79 24.07
C VAL A 383 -21.42 5.01 23.38
N GLY A 384 -22.09 6.16 23.56
CA GLY A 384 -21.62 7.45 23.11
C GLY A 384 -22.26 7.91 21.80
N THR A 385 -21.76 9.03 21.30
CA THR A 385 -22.24 9.68 20.09
C THR A 385 -21.10 10.02 19.15
N ARG A 386 -21.39 10.11 17.84
CA ARG A 386 -20.43 10.53 16.82
C ARG A 386 -21.12 11.43 15.80
N GLU A 387 -20.40 12.45 15.36
CA GLU A 387 -20.81 13.28 14.23
C GLU A 387 -20.51 12.56 12.91
N VAL A 388 -21.51 12.50 12.03
CA VAL A 388 -21.41 11.92 10.69
C VAL A 388 -22.10 12.86 9.70
N TYR A 389 -21.53 13.01 8.52
CA TYR A 389 -22.16 13.73 7.44
C TYR A 389 -23.22 12.88 6.78
N VAL A 390 -24.45 13.38 6.73
CA VAL A 390 -25.58 12.77 6.04
C VAL A 390 -26.15 13.75 5.03
N GLN A 391 -26.63 13.25 3.91
CA GLN A 391 -27.26 14.09 2.91
C GLN A 391 -28.71 14.41 3.30
N ARG A 392 -29.09 15.70 3.27
CA ARG A 392 -30.44 16.21 3.52
C ARG A 392 -30.84 17.16 2.39
N GLY A 393 -31.81 16.71 1.59
CA GLY A 393 -32.16 17.41 0.35
C GLY A 393 -30.94 17.47 -0.58
N GLU A 394 -30.50 18.68 -0.91
CA GLU A 394 -29.34 18.88 -1.79
C GLU A 394 -28.01 19.04 -1.05
N SER A 395 -28.00 19.25 0.28
CA SER A 395 -26.79 19.55 1.04
C SER A 395 -26.36 18.41 1.95
N TRP A 396 -25.07 18.37 2.28
CA TRP A 396 -24.54 17.54 3.35
C TRP A 396 -24.61 18.27 4.69
N GLU A 397 -25.15 17.60 5.69
CA GLU A 397 -25.32 18.11 7.05
C GLU A 397 -24.58 17.22 8.04
N ARG A 398 -23.93 17.83 9.02
CA ARG A 398 -23.23 17.11 10.07
C ARG A 398 -24.19 16.85 11.22
N GLU A 399 -24.57 15.59 11.41
CA GLU A 399 -25.54 15.17 12.40
C GLU A 399 -24.87 14.31 13.49
N THR A 400 -25.34 14.45 14.73
CA THR A 400 -24.86 13.63 15.85
C THR A 400 -25.73 12.38 16.00
N TRP A 401 -25.10 11.21 15.94
CA TRP A 401 -25.76 9.91 16.03
C TRP A 401 -25.26 9.09 17.22
N ASN A 402 -26.11 8.24 17.79
CA ASN A 402 -25.67 7.21 18.73
C ASN A 402 -24.75 6.21 18.01
N VAL A 403 -23.62 5.87 18.62
CA VAL A 403 -22.62 4.97 18.02
C VAL A 403 -23.16 3.56 17.82
N GLY A 404 -23.96 3.03 18.77
CA GLY A 404 -24.59 1.72 18.62
C GLY A 404 -25.49 1.64 17.38
N ARG A 405 -26.28 2.70 17.12
CA ARG A 405 -27.08 2.80 15.89
C ARG A 405 -26.23 2.86 14.62
N LEU A 406 -25.18 3.68 14.60
CA LEU A 406 -24.27 3.71 13.44
C LEU A 406 -23.66 2.34 13.19
N ASN A 407 -23.25 1.66 14.27
CA ASN A 407 -22.62 0.36 14.19
C ASN A 407 -23.57 -0.73 13.69
N SER A 408 -24.83 -0.74 14.16
CA SER A 408 -25.83 -1.69 13.70
C SER A 408 -26.19 -1.51 12.23
N GLU A 409 -26.23 -0.27 11.74
CA GLU A 409 -26.59 0.02 10.35
C GLU A 409 -25.44 -0.22 9.37
N TYR A 410 -24.20 0.13 9.76
CA TYR A 410 -23.09 0.16 8.81
C TYR A 410 -22.13 -1.02 8.88
N PHE A 411 -22.03 -1.72 10.01
CA PHE A 411 -20.96 -2.70 10.19
C PHE A 411 -21.48 -4.10 10.53
N ASP A 412 -20.82 -5.09 9.96
CA ASP A 412 -20.82 -6.47 10.42
C ASP A 412 -19.37 -6.95 10.51
N ILE A 413 -18.70 -6.61 11.62
CA ILE A 413 -17.27 -6.85 11.82
C ILE A 413 -17.05 -7.69 13.07
N GLY A 414 -16.28 -8.77 12.91
CA GLY A 414 -15.98 -9.70 13.99
C GLY A 414 -14.60 -10.33 13.85
N LEU A 415 -13.93 -10.54 14.97
CA LEU A 415 -12.76 -11.41 15.02
C LEU A 415 -13.23 -12.87 14.87
N THR A 416 -12.48 -13.66 14.10
CA THR A 416 -12.73 -15.09 13.92
C THR A 416 -11.60 -15.95 14.45
N GLY A 417 -11.95 -17.21 14.75
CA GLY A 417 -11.05 -18.14 15.41
C GLY A 417 -10.94 -17.85 16.91
N ILE A 418 -9.98 -18.50 17.54
CA ILE A 418 -9.68 -18.30 18.95
C ILE A 418 -8.70 -17.12 19.07
N PRO A 419 -8.75 -16.31 20.14
CA PRO A 419 -7.64 -15.41 20.45
C PRO A 419 -6.33 -16.18 20.31
N HIS A 420 -5.28 -15.58 19.72
CA HIS A 420 -4.00 -16.24 19.43
C HIS A 420 -3.18 -16.69 20.68
N GLN A 421 -3.87 -17.04 21.76
CA GLN A 421 -3.36 -17.65 22.99
C GLN A 421 -4.15 -18.89 23.46
N MET A 422 -5.16 -19.37 22.73
CA MET A 422 -5.82 -20.67 23.00
C MET A 422 -6.05 -21.45 21.70
N TYR A 423 -5.91 -22.77 21.78
CA TYR A 423 -5.99 -23.71 20.65
C TYR A 423 -7.40 -24.32 20.46
N SER A 424 -7.63 -24.79 19.22
CA SER A 424 -8.68 -25.69 18.68
C SER A 424 -9.79 -25.11 17.77
N MET A 425 -9.68 -25.47 16.49
CA MET A 425 -10.45 -25.02 15.31
C MET A 425 -11.98 -25.16 15.39
N VAL A 426 -12.68 -24.15 14.87
CA VAL A 426 -13.90 -24.35 14.07
C VAL A 426 -13.80 -23.45 12.83
N SER A 427 -14.02 -24.04 11.66
CA SER A 427 -14.09 -23.40 10.35
C SER A 427 -15.42 -22.63 10.20
N ALA A 428 -15.40 -21.44 9.60
CA ALA A 428 -16.63 -20.80 9.15
C ALA A 428 -16.49 -20.10 7.80
N VAL A 429 -17.57 -20.26 7.04
CA VAL A 429 -17.86 -20.02 5.63
C VAL A 429 -18.08 -18.53 5.31
N LEU A 430 -17.86 -18.23 4.04
CA LEU A 430 -18.00 -16.98 3.28
C LEU A 430 -19.48 -16.53 3.14
N VAL A 431 -19.86 -15.28 3.48
CA VAL A 431 -21.06 -14.59 2.92
C VAL A 431 -20.92 -13.06 2.95
N VAL A 432 -21.07 -12.47 1.75
CA VAL A 432 -21.65 -11.19 1.25
C VAL A 432 -21.90 -9.99 2.19
N GLY A 433 -21.47 -8.82 1.70
CA GLY A 433 -21.44 -7.52 2.38
C GLY A 433 -20.02 -6.96 2.24
N ALA A 434 -19.81 -5.66 2.10
CA ALA A 434 -18.54 -5.07 1.65
C ALA A 434 -17.32 -5.68 2.37
N ASN A 435 -16.36 -6.26 1.64
CA ASN A 435 -15.25 -6.98 2.27
C ASN A 435 -14.11 -6.01 2.63
N GLU A 436 -13.74 -5.94 3.92
CA GLU A 436 -12.58 -5.13 4.34
C GLU A 436 -11.25 -5.90 4.15
N LYS A 437 -10.22 -5.23 3.64
CA LYS A 437 -8.82 -5.67 3.76
C LYS A 437 -8.16 -4.87 4.88
N VAL A 438 -7.94 -5.55 5.99
CA VAL A 438 -7.14 -5.06 7.12
C VAL A 438 -5.85 -5.85 7.19
N ASP A 439 -4.73 -5.14 7.30
CA ASP A 439 -3.40 -5.72 7.47
C ASP A 439 -3.32 -6.76 8.58
N GLY A 440 -2.41 -7.72 8.44
CA GLY A 440 -2.07 -8.71 9.47
C GLY A 440 -0.64 -8.50 9.95
N ASN A 441 0.10 -9.59 10.11
CA ASN A 441 1.55 -9.51 10.33
C ASN A 441 2.30 -8.85 9.16
N GLY A 442 1.68 -8.89 7.97
CA GLY A 442 2.16 -8.33 6.71
C GLY A 442 0.97 -8.10 5.79
N TRP A 443 1.15 -8.40 4.50
CA TRP A 443 0.10 -8.32 3.49
C TRP A 443 -1.09 -9.28 3.75
N SER A 444 -2.16 -9.09 2.98
CA SER A 444 -3.30 -10.03 2.93
C SER A 444 -3.31 -10.78 1.61
N SER A 445 -3.05 -12.08 1.64
CA SER A 445 -3.13 -12.94 0.44
C SER A 445 -4.54 -12.99 -0.18
N ARG A 446 -5.57 -12.66 0.60
CA ARG A 446 -6.98 -12.68 0.16
C ARG A 446 -7.36 -11.51 -0.75
N PHE A 447 -6.55 -10.45 -0.79
CA PHE A 447 -6.95 -9.17 -1.38
C PHE A 447 -7.33 -9.28 -2.86
N SER A 448 -6.55 -10.02 -3.66
CA SER A 448 -6.87 -10.30 -5.07
C SER A 448 -8.25 -10.95 -5.24
N ARG A 449 -8.57 -11.98 -4.44
CA ARG A 449 -9.89 -12.64 -4.45
C ARG A 449 -11.02 -11.70 -4.03
N LEU A 450 -10.78 -10.81 -3.05
CA LEU A 450 -11.78 -9.82 -2.61
C LEU A 450 -12.09 -8.81 -3.71
N LEU A 451 -11.06 -8.29 -4.39
CA LEU A 451 -11.25 -7.35 -5.50
C LEU A 451 -12.12 -7.95 -6.61
N MET A 452 -12.02 -9.25 -6.83
CA MET A 452 -12.76 -9.95 -7.87
C MET A 452 -14.10 -10.54 -7.41
N SER A 453 -14.52 -10.33 -6.15
CA SER A 453 -15.77 -10.89 -5.63
C SER A 453 -17.04 -10.14 -6.10
N GLY A 454 -16.87 -9.11 -6.94
CA GLY A 454 -17.95 -8.21 -7.36
C GLY A 454 -18.46 -7.31 -6.25
N SER A 455 -17.72 -7.15 -5.15
CA SER A 455 -18.07 -6.29 -4.01
C SER A 455 -17.11 -5.11 -3.93
N VAL A 456 -17.55 -4.00 -3.34
CA VAL A 456 -16.63 -2.91 -3.00
C VAL A 456 -15.68 -3.38 -1.92
N VAL A 457 -14.38 -3.23 -2.16
CA VAL A 457 -13.34 -3.55 -1.18
C VAL A 457 -12.86 -2.26 -0.52
N MET A 458 -12.95 -2.23 0.80
CA MET A 458 -12.35 -1.17 1.61
C MET A 458 -10.96 -1.60 2.08
N LYS A 459 -9.93 -0.79 1.86
CA LYS A 459 -8.53 -1.15 2.09
C LYS A 459 -7.90 -0.23 3.14
N SER A 460 -7.56 -0.79 4.30
CA SER A 460 -6.72 -0.15 5.32
C SER A 460 -5.37 -0.86 5.36
N THR A 461 -4.31 -0.19 4.90
CA THR A 461 -2.97 -0.77 4.78
C THR A 461 -1.85 0.24 5.02
N ILE A 462 -0.72 -0.22 5.55
CA ILE A 462 0.54 0.53 5.60
C ILE A 462 1.65 -0.07 4.73
N TYR A 463 1.41 -1.25 4.15
CA TYR A 463 2.40 -1.93 3.33
C TYR A 463 2.31 -1.50 1.86
N PRO A 464 3.41 -1.02 1.27
CA PRO A 464 3.60 -1.09 -0.17
C PRO A 464 3.53 -2.56 -0.63
N GLU A 465 2.77 -2.78 -1.70
CA GLU A 465 2.63 -4.04 -2.42
C GLU A 465 3.20 -3.89 -3.84
N TRP A 466 3.57 -5.02 -4.47
CA TRP A 466 4.19 -5.07 -5.80
C TRP A 466 3.40 -4.33 -6.90
N ASN A 467 2.08 -4.19 -6.74
CA ASN A 467 1.17 -3.55 -7.68
C ASN A 467 0.56 -2.24 -7.14
N SER A 468 1.19 -1.61 -6.14
CA SER A 468 0.67 -0.36 -5.53
C SER A 468 0.56 0.78 -6.55
N ASP A 469 1.45 0.83 -7.54
CA ASP A 469 1.42 1.85 -8.60
C ASP A 469 0.32 1.59 -9.64
N TRP A 470 -0.25 0.38 -9.67
CA TRP A 470 -1.30 -0.01 -10.64
C TRP A 470 -2.69 0.14 -10.03
N LEU A 471 -2.84 -0.24 -8.76
CA LEU A 471 -4.10 -0.20 -8.04
C LEU A 471 -4.49 1.24 -7.67
N THR A 472 -5.37 1.83 -8.48
CA THR A 472 -5.84 3.20 -8.26
C THR A 472 -6.92 3.29 -7.16
N PRO A 473 -6.72 4.10 -6.10
CA PRO A 473 -7.73 4.35 -5.06
C PRO A 473 -8.96 5.03 -5.65
N TRP A 474 -10.14 4.75 -5.09
CA TRP A 474 -11.47 5.20 -5.55
C TRP A 474 -11.87 4.70 -6.95
N VAL A 475 -11.03 3.88 -7.58
CA VAL A 475 -11.32 3.20 -8.85
C VAL A 475 -11.50 1.71 -8.64
N HIS A 476 -10.50 1.06 -8.05
CA HIS A 476 -10.50 -0.39 -7.82
C HIS A 476 -10.81 -0.75 -6.36
N TYR A 477 -10.68 0.20 -5.43
CA TYR A 477 -10.98 0.00 -4.02
C TYR A 477 -11.20 1.33 -3.33
N VAL A 478 -11.81 1.30 -2.14
CA VAL A 478 -11.99 2.47 -1.27
C VAL A 478 -10.87 2.48 -0.22
N PRO A 479 -9.93 3.44 -0.23
CA PRO A 479 -8.92 3.53 0.83
C PRO A 479 -9.57 3.98 2.15
N VAL A 480 -9.14 3.38 3.25
CA VAL A 480 -9.61 3.70 4.60
C VAL A 480 -8.42 4.03 5.49
N GLN A 481 -8.52 5.10 6.27
CA GLN A 481 -7.47 5.47 7.21
C GLN A 481 -7.24 4.38 8.24
N VAL A 482 -5.96 4.18 8.61
CA VAL A 482 -5.60 3.17 9.60
C VAL A 482 -6.34 3.40 10.92
N ASP A 483 -6.63 4.65 11.28
CA ASP A 483 -7.37 5.01 12.49
C ASP A 483 -8.91 4.85 12.39
N TYR A 484 -9.43 4.47 11.22
CA TYR A 484 -10.86 4.33 10.92
C TYR A 484 -11.68 5.61 11.18
N SER A 485 -11.05 6.78 11.14
CA SER A 485 -11.72 8.07 11.36
C SER A 485 -12.73 8.40 10.26
N ASP A 486 -12.43 8.00 9.03
CA ASP A 486 -13.21 8.28 7.82
C ASP A 486 -14.32 7.26 7.53
N VAL A 487 -14.24 6.04 8.11
CA VAL A 487 -15.11 4.92 7.73
C VAL A 487 -16.61 5.23 7.92
N TYR A 488 -17.02 5.95 8.98
CA TYR A 488 -18.43 6.28 9.19
C TYR A 488 -18.98 7.22 8.10
N ASN A 489 -18.20 8.20 7.65
CA ASN A 489 -18.59 9.10 6.57
C ASN A 489 -18.57 8.38 5.21
N ILE A 490 -17.59 7.49 4.99
CA ILE A 490 -17.55 6.61 3.82
C ILE A 490 -18.83 5.73 3.76
N MET A 491 -19.20 5.12 4.87
CA MET A 491 -20.40 4.28 4.96
C MET A 491 -21.67 5.11 4.77
N SER A 492 -21.76 6.30 5.35
CA SER A 492 -22.91 7.18 5.12
C SER A 492 -23.06 7.59 3.65
N PHE A 493 -21.96 7.81 2.94
CA PHE A 493 -21.98 8.07 1.50
C PHE A 493 -22.50 6.87 0.69
N PHE A 494 -21.95 5.68 0.91
CA PHE A 494 -22.30 4.51 0.10
C PHE A 494 -23.63 3.85 0.48
N VAL A 495 -23.97 3.80 1.77
CA VAL A 495 -25.18 3.12 2.29
C VAL A 495 -26.35 4.09 2.46
N GLY A 496 -26.07 5.36 2.74
CA GLY A 496 -27.07 6.37 3.03
C GLY A 496 -27.21 6.66 4.52
N SER A 497 -28.20 7.47 4.89
CA SER A 497 -28.38 7.94 6.28
C SER A 497 -28.79 6.80 7.22
N PRO A 498 -28.38 6.81 8.52
CA PRO A 498 -28.71 5.74 9.49
C PRO A 498 -30.20 5.61 9.86
N ASP A 499 -31.04 6.53 9.37
CA ASP A 499 -32.50 6.49 9.49
C ASP A 499 -33.22 6.12 8.19
N HIS A 500 -32.45 5.73 7.17
CA HIS A 500 -32.93 5.35 5.84
C HIS A 500 -33.79 6.41 5.13
N ARG A 501 -33.76 7.67 5.58
CA ARG A 501 -34.47 8.76 4.91
C ARG A 501 -33.82 9.18 3.60
N THR A 502 -32.52 8.93 3.47
CA THR A 502 -31.74 9.26 2.29
C THR A 502 -30.94 8.03 1.85
N PRO A 503 -31.17 7.53 0.62
CA PRO A 503 -30.43 6.38 0.10
C PRO A 503 -28.96 6.73 -0.13
N GLY A 504 -28.10 5.73 -0.14
CA GLY A 504 -26.69 5.87 -0.47
C GLY A 504 -26.40 5.92 -1.97
N HIS A 505 -25.12 6.06 -2.30
CA HIS A 505 -24.61 6.16 -3.67
C HIS A 505 -24.31 4.78 -4.27
N GLU A 506 -25.30 3.89 -4.32
CA GLU A 506 -25.14 2.49 -4.74
C GLU A 506 -24.54 2.35 -6.15
N LYS A 507 -24.94 3.21 -7.09
CA LYS A 507 -24.39 3.20 -8.44
C LYS A 507 -22.87 3.39 -8.45
N VAL A 508 -22.37 4.33 -7.64
CA VAL A 508 -20.92 4.59 -7.53
C VAL A 508 -20.21 3.37 -6.92
N ALA A 509 -20.82 2.75 -5.91
CA ALA A 509 -20.30 1.52 -5.30
C ALA A 509 -20.20 0.38 -6.34
N LYS A 510 -21.26 0.14 -7.11
CA LYS A 510 -21.29 -0.86 -8.18
C LYS A 510 -20.20 -0.63 -9.22
N GLU A 511 -20.06 0.60 -9.70
CA GLU A 511 -19.03 0.96 -10.68
C GLU A 511 -17.60 0.73 -10.15
N ILE A 512 -17.33 0.98 -8.86
CA ILE A 512 -16.04 0.65 -8.24
C ILE A 512 -15.82 -0.87 -8.22
N ALA A 513 -16.83 -1.64 -7.80
CA ALA A 513 -16.74 -3.10 -7.70
C ALA A 513 -16.52 -3.76 -9.08
N GLU A 514 -17.20 -3.29 -10.12
CA GLU A 514 -17.04 -3.77 -11.49
C GLU A 514 -15.65 -3.46 -12.05
N ARG A 515 -15.14 -2.24 -11.82
CA ARG A 515 -13.77 -1.86 -12.21
C ARG A 515 -12.73 -2.66 -11.44
N ALA A 516 -12.94 -2.96 -10.16
CA ALA A 516 -12.08 -3.84 -9.37
C ALA A 516 -12.01 -5.26 -9.94
N LYS A 517 -13.17 -5.85 -10.26
CA LYS A 517 -13.28 -7.18 -10.91
C LYS A 517 -12.57 -7.17 -12.26
N SER A 518 -12.80 -6.15 -13.08
CA SER A 518 -12.13 -5.97 -14.37
C SER A 518 -10.61 -5.82 -14.21
N PHE A 519 -10.14 -5.06 -13.22
CA PHE A 519 -8.72 -4.91 -12.93
C PHE A 519 -8.07 -6.25 -12.61
N GLY A 520 -8.65 -7.03 -11.69
CA GLY A 520 -8.13 -8.34 -11.32
C GLY A 520 -8.06 -9.32 -12.50
N LEU A 521 -9.07 -9.31 -13.38
CA LEU A 521 -9.12 -10.17 -14.57
C LEU A 521 -8.11 -9.79 -15.66
N ASN A 522 -7.73 -8.51 -15.76
CA ASN A 522 -6.97 -7.98 -16.90
C ASN A 522 -5.55 -7.52 -16.56
N HIS A 523 -5.24 -7.32 -15.28
CA HIS A 523 -3.98 -6.72 -14.83
C HIS A 523 -3.37 -7.42 -13.60
N TRP A 524 -4.00 -8.51 -13.12
CA TRP A 524 -3.52 -9.32 -12.01
C TRP A 524 -3.57 -10.82 -12.34
N ARG A 525 -3.24 -11.17 -13.58
CA ARG A 525 -3.13 -12.56 -14.04
C ARG A 525 -1.78 -13.16 -13.64
N TRP A 526 -1.63 -14.46 -13.87
CA TRP A 526 -0.37 -15.15 -13.65
C TRP A 526 0.75 -14.54 -14.50
N GLU A 527 0.45 -14.20 -15.74
CA GLU A 527 1.34 -13.60 -16.72
C GLU A 527 1.72 -12.17 -16.34
N ASP A 528 0.81 -11.39 -15.73
CA ASP A 528 1.11 -10.04 -15.24
C ASP A 528 2.09 -10.10 -14.04
N MET A 529 1.91 -11.08 -13.15
CA MET A 529 2.87 -11.34 -12.06
C MET A 529 4.22 -11.85 -12.58
N GLN A 530 4.22 -12.68 -13.63
CA GLN A 530 5.45 -13.09 -14.31
C GLN A 530 6.15 -11.91 -14.98
N ALA A 531 5.42 -11.01 -15.64
CA ALA A 531 5.99 -9.82 -16.27
C ALA A 531 6.69 -8.91 -15.24
N TYR A 532 6.07 -8.71 -14.08
CA TYR A 532 6.69 -8.00 -12.96
C TYR A 532 7.95 -8.68 -12.45
N MET A 533 7.89 -10.00 -12.20
CA MET A 533 9.06 -10.70 -11.72
C MET A 533 10.17 -10.77 -12.77
N PHE A 534 9.85 -10.95 -14.04
CA PHE A 534 10.81 -10.94 -15.13
C PHE A 534 11.53 -9.59 -15.19
N ARG A 535 10.78 -8.48 -15.13
CA ARG A 535 11.33 -7.13 -15.03
C ARG A 535 12.33 -6.98 -13.88
N LEU A 536 11.95 -7.42 -12.69
CA LEU A 536 12.77 -7.36 -11.48
C LEU A 536 14.02 -8.24 -11.60
N LEU A 537 13.91 -9.43 -12.19
CA LEU A 537 15.02 -10.36 -12.35
C LEU A 537 16.07 -9.84 -13.34
N LEU A 538 15.68 -9.16 -14.41
CA LEU A 538 16.63 -8.51 -15.32
C LEU A 538 17.45 -7.43 -14.61
N GLU A 539 16.81 -6.63 -13.76
CA GLU A 539 17.47 -5.61 -12.94
C GLU A 539 18.40 -6.22 -11.89
N TYR A 540 17.93 -7.26 -11.21
CA TYR A 540 18.72 -7.97 -10.22
C TYR A 540 19.95 -8.64 -10.87
N ALA A 541 19.80 -9.19 -12.07
CA ALA A 541 20.91 -9.74 -12.85
C ALA A 541 21.92 -8.65 -13.25
N ARG A 542 21.46 -7.47 -13.66
CA ARG A 542 22.33 -6.29 -13.88
C ARG A 542 23.08 -5.91 -12.61
N LEU A 543 22.44 -5.90 -11.43
CA LEU A 543 23.11 -5.59 -10.16
C LEU A 543 24.20 -6.61 -9.79
N MET A 544 24.03 -7.87 -10.18
CA MET A 544 25.00 -8.97 -9.97
C MET A 544 26.21 -8.90 -10.91
N ALA A 545 26.08 -8.27 -12.08
CA ALA A 545 27.11 -8.22 -13.12
C ALA A 545 28.31 -7.35 -12.73
N ASP A 546 29.52 -7.78 -13.11
CA ASP A 546 30.74 -6.98 -12.94
C ASP A 546 30.75 -5.73 -13.81
N ASP A 547 30.37 -5.89 -15.09
CA ASP A 547 30.15 -4.80 -16.02
C ASP A 547 28.63 -4.52 -16.12
N ARG A 548 28.15 -3.57 -15.32
CA ARG A 548 26.73 -3.19 -15.32
C ARG A 548 26.32 -2.40 -16.56
N ASP A 549 27.27 -1.70 -17.18
CA ASP A 549 27.03 -0.91 -18.38
C ASP A 549 26.87 -1.83 -19.60
N GLY A 550 27.66 -2.90 -19.68
CA GLY A 550 27.47 -4.00 -20.64
C GLY A 550 26.18 -4.80 -20.43
N TRP A 551 25.48 -4.57 -19.32
CA TRP A 551 24.14 -5.09 -19.02
C TRP A 551 23.02 -4.08 -19.31
N ALA A 552 23.32 -2.94 -19.94
CA ALA A 552 22.31 -2.11 -20.57
C ALA A 552 21.81 -2.77 -21.87
N TYR A 553 20.52 -2.63 -22.14
CA TYR A 553 19.92 -2.96 -23.42
C TYR A 553 20.36 -1.92 -24.46
N ALA A 554 20.91 -2.39 -25.57
CA ALA A 554 21.20 -1.58 -26.76
C ALA A 554 20.19 -1.97 -27.84
N ALA A 555 19.42 -0.98 -28.30
CA ALA A 555 18.38 -1.12 -29.32
C ALA A 555 18.94 -1.41 -30.71
#